data_AF-A0A0Q8GZT0-F1
#
_entry.id   AF-A0A0Q8GZT0-F1
#
_cell.length_a   1.000
_cell.length_b   1.000
_cell.length_c   1.000
_cell.angle_alpha   90.00
_cell.angle_beta   90.00
_cell.angle_gamma   90.00
#
_symmetry.space_group_name_H-M   'P 1'
#
loop_
_entity.id
_entity.type
_entity.pdbx_description
1 polymer ?
#
loop_
_entity_poly.entity_id
_entity_poly.type
_entity_poly.pdbx_seq_one_letter_code
_entity_poly.pdbx_strand_id
1 'polypeptide(L)'
;MAALPVTIALTKIKCLIETDEIGADEPYVLVTAVDLSNPLLPNAEVTLYGPWGDVDAGETRTTQPLQPGINPSDMPFIIWRRNAWGPSGSAKVIANPAHAIILVSMMEHDDGKPGTARELTKGAFVSSLAASVGMTRAQRVDKLKADINGALGIPTGFPNFDDRVGSTKEFALSANLLNVAAGPKNKTLTIVGDGGKYAVTLQVKKG
;
A
#
# COMPACT_ATOMS: atom_id res chain seq x y z
N MET A 1 -17.85 -14.23 -18.42
CA MET A 1 -16.45 -14.72 -18.33
C MET A 1 -16.12 -14.96 -16.87
N ALA A 2 -15.40 -16.03 -16.55
CA ALA A 2 -14.95 -16.30 -15.18
C ALA A 2 -13.93 -15.26 -14.72
N ALA A 3 -13.90 -14.95 -13.42
CA ALA A 3 -12.91 -14.05 -12.85
C ALA A 3 -11.51 -14.69 -12.89
N LEU A 4 -10.53 -13.95 -13.40
CA LEU A 4 -9.15 -14.42 -13.49
C LEU A 4 -8.42 -14.22 -12.13
N PRO A 5 -7.47 -15.10 -11.78
CA PRO A 5 -6.51 -14.81 -10.71
C PRO A 5 -5.69 -13.56 -11.06
N VAL A 6 -5.56 -12.66 -10.08
CA VAL A 6 -4.79 -11.42 -10.26
C VAL A 6 -3.76 -11.24 -9.16
N THR A 7 -2.76 -10.42 -9.45
CA THR A 7 -1.84 -9.83 -8.46
C THR A 7 -2.00 -8.32 -8.50
N ILE A 8 -1.78 -7.68 -7.35
CA ILE A 8 -1.79 -6.23 -7.22
C ILE A 8 -0.50 -5.80 -6.54
N ALA A 9 0.24 -4.89 -7.16
CA ALA A 9 1.50 -4.39 -6.62
C ALA A 9 1.68 -2.90 -6.92
N LEU A 10 2.36 -2.19 -6.03
CA LEU A 10 2.86 -0.85 -6.32
C LEU A 10 3.95 -0.95 -7.40
N THR A 11 3.85 -0.14 -8.45
CA THR A 11 4.85 -0.10 -9.54
C THR A 11 5.65 1.19 -9.55
N LYS A 12 5.04 2.29 -9.10
CA LYS A 12 5.62 3.62 -9.24
C LYS A 12 5.07 4.59 -8.20
N ILE A 13 5.93 5.48 -7.73
CA ILE A 13 5.53 6.75 -7.11
C ILE A 13 6.10 7.91 -7.94
N LYS A 14 5.41 9.06 -7.94
CA LYS A 14 5.92 10.31 -8.48
C LYS A 14 5.68 11.41 -7.47
N CYS A 15 6.74 12.10 -7.07
CA CYS A 15 6.64 13.34 -6.31
C CYS A 15 6.15 14.43 -7.26
N LEU A 16 5.04 15.09 -6.89
CA LEU A 16 4.49 16.21 -7.64
C LEU A 16 4.81 17.54 -6.95
N ILE A 17 4.83 17.52 -5.62
CA ILE A 17 5.21 18.61 -4.72
C ILE A 17 5.90 17.90 -3.54
N GLU A 18 7.10 18.35 -3.18
CA GLU A 18 7.84 17.90 -1.98
C GLU A 18 7.08 18.24 -0.69
N THR A 19 7.42 17.58 0.40
CA THR A 19 6.95 17.98 1.72
C THR A 19 7.57 19.33 2.13
N ASP A 20 7.02 19.96 3.17
CA ASP A 20 7.52 21.25 3.69
C ASP A 20 8.73 21.09 4.64
N GLU A 21 9.37 19.92 4.65
CA GLU A 21 10.43 19.55 5.60
C GLU A 21 11.82 20.05 5.18
N ILE A 22 12.75 20.15 6.16
CA ILE A 22 14.14 20.50 5.89
C ILE A 22 14.92 19.21 5.62
N GLY A 23 15.19 18.93 4.36
CA GLY A 23 15.89 17.72 3.95
C GLY A 23 15.47 17.31 2.56
N ALA A 24 15.83 16.09 2.18
CA ALA A 24 15.29 15.47 0.98
C ALA A 24 14.24 14.45 1.40
N ASP A 25 13.08 14.43 0.73
CA ASP A 25 11.98 13.54 1.07
C ASP A 25 12.44 12.07 0.93
N GLU A 26 12.17 11.23 1.93
CA GLU A 26 12.46 9.80 1.90
C GLU A 26 11.19 8.92 1.92
N PRO A 27 10.27 9.05 0.95
CA PRO A 27 8.96 8.46 1.04
C PRO A 27 8.97 6.93 1.12
N TYR A 28 8.01 6.36 1.83
CA TYR A 28 7.62 4.96 1.72
C TYR A 28 6.10 4.78 1.67
N VAL A 29 5.68 3.62 1.15
CA VAL A 29 4.27 3.30 0.94
C VAL A 29 3.93 1.99 1.63
N LEU A 30 2.85 2.00 2.41
CA LEU A 30 2.25 0.82 2.99
C LEU A 30 0.96 0.49 2.23
N VAL A 31 0.94 -0.67 1.57
CA VAL A 31 -0.26 -1.20 0.91
C VAL A 31 -0.83 -2.31 1.78
N THR A 32 -2.00 -2.05 2.35
CA THR A 32 -2.74 -3.01 3.18
C THR A 32 -3.81 -3.68 2.34
N ALA A 33 -3.87 -5.01 2.38
CA ALA A 33 -4.82 -5.79 1.61
C ALA A 33 -5.55 -6.80 2.49
N VAL A 34 -6.86 -6.96 2.28
CA VAL A 34 -7.67 -8.00 2.93
C VAL A 34 -8.63 -8.65 1.96
N ASP A 35 -8.71 -9.97 2.06
CA ASP A 35 -9.76 -10.76 1.46
C ASP A 35 -10.95 -10.90 2.42
N LEU A 36 -12.10 -10.40 1.99
CA LEU A 36 -13.36 -10.46 2.73
C LEU A 36 -14.23 -11.67 2.35
N SER A 37 -13.77 -12.53 1.43
CA SER A 37 -14.51 -13.74 1.03
C SER A 37 -14.66 -14.75 2.16
N ASN A 38 -13.73 -14.76 3.12
CA ASN A 38 -13.86 -15.50 4.38
C ASN A 38 -13.98 -14.50 5.56
N PRO A 39 -15.20 -14.26 6.07
CA PRO A 39 -15.42 -13.29 7.13
C PRO A 39 -14.91 -13.74 8.51
N LEU A 40 -14.61 -15.02 8.70
CA LEU A 40 -14.16 -15.57 10.00
C LEU A 40 -12.65 -15.48 10.19
N LEU A 41 -11.89 -15.54 9.10
CA LEU A 41 -10.42 -15.48 9.09
C LEU A 41 -9.95 -14.56 7.95
N PRO A 42 -10.15 -13.24 8.06
CA PRO A 42 -9.72 -12.33 7.03
C PRO A 42 -8.19 -12.39 6.92
N ASN A 43 -7.70 -12.90 5.79
CA ASN A 43 -6.27 -12.90 5.50
C ASN A 43 -5.86 -11.46 5.15
N ALA A 44 -5.18 -10.83 6.10
CA ALA A 44 -4.75 -9.44 6.03
C ALA A 44 -3.22 -9.36 5.97
N GLU A 45 -2.70 -8.60 5.00
CA GLU A 45 -1.27 -8.36 4.87
C GLU A 45 -1.00 -6.88 4.60
N VAL A 46 0.12 -6.39 5.14
CA VAL A 46 0.63 -5.05 4.86
C VAL A 46 1.96 -5.21 4.13
N THR A 47 2.04 -4.69 2.91
CA THR A 47 3.27 -4.69 2.12
C THR A 47 3.91 -3.32 2.20
N LEU A 48 5.17 -3.28 2.65
CA LEU A 48 6.01 -2.10 2.64
C LEU A 48 6.76 -2.00 1.30
N TYR A 49 6.72 -0.81 0.70
CA TYR A 49 7.55 -0.41 -0.43
C TYR A 49 8.33 0.86 -0.07
N GLY A 50 9.62 0.89 -0.35
CA GLY A 50 10.51 1.95 0.10
C GLY A 50 11.25 1.58 1.39
N PRO A 51 11.87 2.55 2.06
CA PRO A 51 11.92 3.97 1.68
C PRO A 51 12.71 4.19 0.39
N TRP A 52 12.35 5.24 -0.36
CA TRP A 52 13.20 5.76 -1.43
C TRP A 52 13.89 7.01 -0.88
N GLY A 53 15.21 7.05 -0.89
CA GLY A 53 15.93 8.26 -0.49
C GLY A 53 15.96 9.32 -1.59
N ASP A 54 16.03 10.57 -1.15
CA ASP A 54 16.34 11.76 -1.97
C ASP A 54 15.34 11.95 -3.12
N VAL A 55 14.04 12.06 -2.82
CA VAL A 55 12.97 12.13 -3.83
C VAL A 55 12.48 13.55 -4.05
N ASP A 56 13.06 14.24 -5.02
CA ASP A 56 12.70 15.62 -5.33
C ASP A 56 11.38 15.77 -6.13
N ALA A 57 10.85 16.99 -6.15
CA ALA A 57 9.67 17.39 -6.89
C ALA A 57 9.83 17.11 -8.39
N GLY A 58 8.89 16.34 -8.94
CA GLY A 58 8.90 15.91 -10.34
C GLY A 58 9.57 14.55 -10.55
N GLU A 59 10.33 14.04 -9.58
CA GLU A 59 10.98 12.74 -9.69
C GLU A 59 9.98 11.58 -9.69
N THR A 60 10.40 10.48 -10.30
CA THR A 60 9.64 9.23 -10.35
C THR A 60 10.51 8.09 -9.86
N ARG A 61 10.06 7.41 -8.81
CA ARG A 61 10.69 6.19 -8.31
C ARG A 61 9.83 4.99 -8.66
N THR A 62 10.47 3.85 -8.91
CA THR A 62 9.78 2.62 -9.37
C THR A 62 10.18 1.42 -8.53
N THR A 63 9.29 0.43 -8.47
CA THR A 63 9.61 -0.88 -7.90
C THR A 63 10.13 -1.81 -8.98
N GLN A 64 11.17 -2.57 -8.69
CA GLN A 64 11.78 -3.50 -9.63
C GLN A 64 11.15 -4.89 -9.56
N PRO A 65 10.78 -5.52 -10.68
CA PRO A 65 10.27 -6.88 -10.65
C PRO A 65 11.33 -7.83 -10.05
N LEU A 66 10.91 -8.72 -9.15
CA LEU A 66 11.78 -9.75 -8.60
C LEU A 66 12.29 -10.65 -9.73
N GLN A 67 13.61 -10.74 -9.89
CA GLN A 67 14.23 -11.60 -10.88
C GLN A 67 14.42 -13.02 -10.32
N PRO A 68 14.21 -14.07 -11.13
CA PRO A 68 14.51 -15.44 -10.71
C PRO A 68 15.95 -15.58 -10.22
N GLY A 69 16.14 -16.25 -9.08
CA GLY A 69 17.47 -16.52 -8.52
C GLY A 69 18.12 -15.35 -7.77
N ILE A 70 17.47 -14.18 -7.69
CA ILE A 70 17.96 -13.07 -6.87
C ILE A 70 17.28 -13.12 -5.49
N ASN A 71 18.09 -13.13 -4.43
CA ASN A 71 17.60 -12.86 -3.08
C ASN A 71 17.49 -11.34 -2.88
N PRO A 72 16.30 -10.79 -2.61
CA PRO A 72 16.11 -9.35 -2.37
C PRO A 72 17.06 -8.75 -1.35
N SER A 73 17.45 -9.55 -0.35
CA SER A 73 18.30 -9.11 0.76
C SER A 73 19.73 -8.80 0.33
N ASP A 74 20.18 -9.35 -0.81
CA ASP A 74 21.52 -9.12 -1.35
C ASP A 74 21.62 -7.76 -2.07
N MET A 75 20.49 -7.11 -2.36
CA MET A 75 20.41 -5.81 -3.03
C MET A 75 19.49 -4.85 -2.26
N PRO A 76 19.91 -4.38 -1.07
CA PRO A 76 19.06 -3.61 -0.16
C PRO A 76 18.66 -2.23 -0.70
N PHE A 77 19.42 -1.68 -1.66
CA PHE A 77 19.14 -0.40 -2.32
C PHE A 77 18.07 -0.51 -3.43
N ILE A 78 17.63 -1.72 -3.78
CA ILE A 78 16.57 -1.94 -4.75
C ILE A 78 15.24 -2.14 -4.03
N ILE A 79 14.26 -1.31 -4.37
CA ILE A 79 12.89 -1.51 -3.91
C ILE A 79 12.20 -2.53 -4.79
N TRP A 80 12.14 -3.77 -4.31
CA TRP A 80 11.53 -4.89 -5.03
C TRP A 80 10.00 -4.80 -5.07
N ARG A 81 9.43 -5.12 -6.23
CA ARG A 81 7.99 -5.20 -6.47
C ARG A 81 7.44 -6.47 -5.82
N ARG A 82 6.89 -6.30 -4.63
CA ARG A 82 6.14 -7.33 -3.91
C ARG A 82 4.66 -7.24 -4.24
N ASN A 83 3.94 -8.36 -4.21
CA ASN A 83 2.50 -8.36 -4.39
C ASN A 83 1.82 -8.04 -3.06
N ALA A 84 1.01 -6.98 -3.02
CA ALA A 84 0.14 -6.69 -1.89
C ALA A 84 -1.11 -7.57 -1.88
N TRP A 85 -1.60 -7.96 -3.06
CA TRP A 85 -2.64 -8.98 -3.21
C TRP A 85 -2.07 -10.25 -3.84
N GLY A 86 -2.37 -11.40 -3.21
CA GLY A 86 -1.64 -12.65 -3.46
C GLY A 86 -0.25 -12.64 -2.82
N PRO A 87 -0.12 -12.33 -1.51
CA PRO A 87 1.16 -12.05 -0.86
C PRO A 87 2.11 -13.25 -0.80
N SER A 88 1.61 -14.49 -0.90
CA SER A 88 2.44 -15.70 -1.06
C SER A 88 3.12 -15.81 -2.44
N GLY A 89 2.96 -14.79 -3.30
CA GLY A 89 3.38 -14.82 -4.69
C GLY A 89 2.36 -15.48 -5.63
N SER A 90 1.37 -16.20 -5.09
CA SER A 90 0.31 -16.84 -5.88
C SER A 90 -0.81 -15.84 -6.18
N ALA A 91 -1.09 -15.65 -7.48
CA ALA A 91 -2.24 -14.87 -7.91
C ALA A 91 -3.53 -15.42 -7.31
N LYS A 92 -4.45 -14.53 -6.95
CA LYS A 92 -5.70 -14.90 -6.29
C LYS A 92 -6.89 -14.23 -6.96
N VAL A 93 -7.95 -15.00 -7.14
CA VAL A 93 -9.18 -14.53 -7.79
C VAL A 93 -9.86 -13.50 -6.89
N ILE A 94 -10.27 -12.37 -7.48
CA ILE A 94 -11.21 -11.42 -6.88
C ILE A 94 -12.49 -11.48 -7.71
N ALA A 95 -13.42 -12.35 -7.32
CA ALA A 95 -14.66 -12.58 -8.08
C ALA A 95 -15.59 -11.36 -8.06
N ASN A 96 -15.59 -10.63 -6.95
CA ASN A 96 -16.34 -9.39 -6.76
C ASN A 96 -15.40 -8.32 -6.16
N PRO A 97 -15.28 -7.12 -6.76
CA PRO A 97 -14.52 -6.03 -6.16
C PRO A 97 -14.88 -5.72 -4.70
N ALA A 98 -16.13 -5.98 -4.30
CA ALA A 98 -16.59 -5.77 -2.93
C ALA A 98 -15.94 -6.73 -1.91
N HIS A 99 -15.40 -7.86 -2.36
CA HIS A 99 -14.78 -8.89 -1.51
C HIS A 99 -13.30 -8.64 -1.23
N ALA A 100 -12.74 -7.53 -1.71
CA ALA A 100 -11.38 -7.13 -1.38
C ALA A 100 -11.36 -5.65 -0.98
N ILE A 101 -10.53 -5.33 0.00
CA ILE A 101 -10.20 -3.95 0.36
C ILE A 101 -8.68 -3.82 0.22
N ILE A 102 -8.26 -2.80 -0.53
CA ILE A 102 -6.86 -2.42 -0.69
C ILE A 102 -6.75 -0.96 -0.24
N LEU A 103 -5.98 -0.72 0.82
CA LEU A 103 -5.72 0.62 1.38
C LEU A 103 -4.26 0.97 1.17
N VAL A 104 -4.00 2.24 0.89
CA VAL A 104 -2.68 2.78 0.58
C VAL A 104 -2.41 3.94 1.51
N SER A 105 -1.38 3.81 2.33
CA SER A 105 -0.83 4.87 3.17
C SER A 105 0.54 5.26 2.65
N MET A 106 0.89 6.53 2.82
CA MET A 106 2.19 7.07 2.47
C MET A 106 2.76 7.78 3.69
N MET A 107 4.06 7.63 3.86
CA MET A 107 4.84 8.16 4.98
C MET A 107 6.13 8.74 4.41
N GLU A 108 6.66 9.72 5.11
CA GLU A 108 8.00 10.28 5.00
C GLU A 108 8.91 9.49 5.96
N HIS A 109 10.17 9.25 5.59
CA HIS A 109 11.13 8.55 6.43
C HIS A 109 12.25 9.47 6.91
N ASP A 110 12.11 9.98 8.12
CA ASP A 110 13.19 10.61 8.85
C ASP A 110 14.02 9.57 9.65
N ASP A 111 14.01 9.65 10.98
CA ASP A 111 14.73 8.75 11.90
C ASP A 111 13.89 7.54 12.34
N GLY A 112 12.71 7.35 11.74
CA GLY A 112 11.78 6.31 12.16
C GLY A 112 12.17 4.91 11.68
N LYS A 113 11.19 4.01 11.69
CA LYS A 113 11.39 2.60 11.35
C LYS A 113 10.22 2.16 10.49
N PRO A 114 10.35 2.17 9.15
CA PRO A 114 9.27 1.76 8.24
C PRO A 114 8.74 0.35 8.53
N GLY A 115 9.60 -0.56 9.03
CA GLY A 115 9.20 -1.87 9.52
C GLY A 115 8.27 -1.81 10.73
N THR A 116 8.53 -0.93 11.71
CA THR A 116 7.65 -0.69 12.86
C THR A 116 6.31 -0.08 12.42
N ALA A 117 6.33 0.91 11.52
CA ALA A 117 5.11 1.50 10.96
C ALA A 117 4.24 0.46 10.24
N ARG A 118 4.87 -0.47 9.50
CA ARG A 118 4.20 -1.63 8.88
C ARG A 118 3.53 -2.53 9.92
N GLU A 119 4.23 -2.89 11.00
CA GLU A 119 3.66 -3.77 12.04
C GLU A 119 2.53 -3.09 12.83
N LEU A 120 2.66 -1.80 13.16
CA LEU A 120 1.58 -1.01 13.77
C LEU A 120 0.35 -0.95 12.86
N THR A 121 0.56 -0.69 11.57
CA THR A 121 -0.51 -0.71 10.56
C THR A 121 -1.19 -2.07 10.50
N LYS A 122 -0.41 -3.15 10.51
CA LYS A 122 -0.95 -4.52 10.46
C LYS A 122 -1.78 -4.83 11.71
N GLY A 123 -1.28 -4.50 12.90
CA GLY A 123 -2.00 -4.68 14.16
C GLY A 123 -3.31 -3.90 14.20
N ALA A 124 -3.28 -2.62 13.84
CA ALA A 124 -4.47 -1.76 13.77
C ALA A 124 -5.48 -2.25 12.74
N PHE A 125 -5.01 -2.68 11.57
CA PHE A 125 -5.90 -3.19 10.54
C PHE A 125 -6.58 -4.50 10.94
N VAL A 126 -5.85 -5.45 11.53
CA VAL A 126 -6.43 -6.72 12.01
C VAL A 126 -7.45 -6.48 13.12
N SER A 127 -7.15 -5.62 14.09
CA SER A 127 -8.08 -5.29 15.17
C SER A 127 -9.33 -4.56 14.63
N SER A 128 -9.14 -3.64 13.68
CA SER A 128 -10.20 -2.93 12.97
C SER A 128 -11.13 -3.86 12.19
N LEU A 129 -10.58 -4.88 11.51
CA LEU A 129 -11.35 -5.89 10.81
C LEU A 129 -12.26 -6.65 11.78
N ALA A 130 -11.72 -7.12 12.91
CA ALA A 130 -12.51 -7.80 13.95
C ALA A 130 -13.61 -6.89 14.53
N ALA A 131 -13.28 -5.63 14.81
CA ALA A 131 -14.23 -4.65 15.34
C ALA A 131 -15.27 -4.16 14.31
N SER A 132 -15.13 -4.52 13.03
CA SER A 132 -16.03 -4.12 11.94
C SER A 132 -16.91 -5.27 11.42
N VAL A 133 -16.97 -6.38 12.14
CA VAL A 133 -17.90 -7.48 11.85
C VAL A 133 -19.34 -6.95 11.87
N GLY A 134 -20.13 -7.32 10.86
CA GLY A 134 -21.51 -6.84 10.70
C GLY A 134 -21.65 -5.46 10.06
N MET A 135 -20.58 -4.68 9.90
CA MET A 135 -20.62 -3.41 9.18
C MET A 135 -20.77 -3.60 7.66
N THR A 136 -21.37 -2.62 7.00
CA THR A 136 -21.33 -2.54 5.52
C THR A 136 -19.90 -2.36 5.03
N ARG A 137 -19.63 -2.67 3.75
CA ARG A 137 -18.30 -2.48 3.15
C ARG A 137 -17.81 -1.03 3.28
N ALA A 138 -18.68 -0.07 3.03
CA ALA A 138 -18.33 1.36 3.11
C ALA A 138 -17.90 1.74 4.54
N GLN A 139 -18.73 1.40 5.53
CA GLN A 139 -18.41 1.63 6.95
C GLN A 139 -17.11 0.92 7.37
N ARG A 140 -16.89 -0.30 6.89
CA ARG A 140 -15.65 -1.05 7.14
C ARG A 140 -14.44 -0.34 6.54
N VAL A 141 -14.51 0.12 5.29
CA VAL A 141 -13.43 0.89 4.66
C VAL A 141 -13.13 2.16 5.45
N ASP A 142 -14.16 2.90 5.88
CA ASP A 142 -14.00 4.13 6.66
C ASP A 142 -13.36 3.87 8.02
N LYS A 143 -13.82 2.84 8.74
CA LYS A 143 -13.24 2.42 10.02
C LYS A 143 -11.78 1.98 9.86
N LEU A 144 -11.47 1.17 8.85
CA LEU A 144 -10.10 0.70 8.59
C LEU A 144 -9.15 1.87 8.29
N LYS A 145 -9.58 2.84 7.47
CA LYS A 145 -8.80 4.05 7.22
C LYS A 145 -8.58 4.84 8.51
N ALA A 146 -9.62 5.04 9.33
CA ALA A 146 -9.51 5.78 10.58
C ALA A 146 -8.53 5.10 11.56
N ASP A 147 -8.63 3.79 11.73
CA ASP A 147 -7.79 3.03 12.66
C ASP A 147 -6.32 2.95 12.17
N ILE A 148 -6.09 2.74 10.87
CA ILE A 148 -4.74 2.84 10.28
C ILE A 148 -4.16 4.24 10.46
N ASN A 149 -4.95 5.29 10.20
CA ASN A 149 -4.51 6.66 10.38
C ASN A 149 -4.14 6.94 11.84
N GLY A 150 -4.89 6.42 12.81
CA GLY A 150 -4.55 6.54 14.23
C GLY A 150 -3.24 5.83 14.57
N ALA A 151 -3.03 4.61 14.06
CA ALA A 151 -1.82 3.84 14.30
C ALA A 151 -0.56 4.46 13.67
N LEU A 152 -0.69 5.04 12.48
CA LEU A 152 0.39 5.77 11.81
C LEU A 152 0.68 7.14 12.42
N GLY A 153 -0.14 7.61 13.36
CA GLY A 153 0.19 8.76 14.21
C GLY A 153 0.99 8.39 15.46
N ILE A 154 1.27 7.10 15.68
CA ILE A 154 2.12 6.65 16.78
C ILE A 154 3.57 6.85 16.36
N PRO A 155 4.38 7.59 17.14
CA PRO A 155 5.77 7.85 16.77
C PRO A 155 6.62 6.57 16.73
N THR A 156 7.42 6.40 15.67
CA THR A 156 8.21 5.16 15.38
C THR A 156 9.73 5.29 15.58
N GLY A 157 10.20 6.48 15.99
CA GLY A 157 11.63 6.85 16.15
C GLY A 157 11.88 7.80 17.34
N PHE A 158 13.04 8.45 17.39
CA PHE A 158 13.39 9.60 18.25
C PHE A 158 14.78 10.11 17.81
N PRO A 159 15.05 11.43 17.71
CA PRO A 159 14.19 12.57 18.05
C PRO A 159 13.22 12.98 16.94
N ASN A 160 13.47 12.59 15.68
CA ASN A 160 12.53 12.78 14.58
C ASN A 160 11.72 11.50 14.33
N PHE A 161 10.50 11.62 13.82
CA PHE A 161 9.58 10.49 13.65
C PHE A 161 9.17 10.38 12.19
N ASP A 162 8.83 9.17 11.72
CA ASP A 162 8.27 9.05 10.36
C ASP A 162 6.95 9.85 10.29
N ASP A 163 6.88 10.87 9.43
CA ASP A 163 5.69 11.69 9.28
C ASP A 163 4.74 11.16 8.21
N ARG A 164 3.44 11.35 8.44
CA ARG A 164 2.42 10.81 7.55
C ARG A 164 2.05 11.81 6.48
N VAL A 165 2.39 11.48 5.23
CA VAL A 165 1.94 12.21 4.04
C VAL A 165 0.45 11.96 3.78
N GLY A 166 -0.40 12.75 4.43
CA GLY A 166 -1.84 12.77 4.22
C GLY A 166 -2.61 11.57 4.79
N SER A 167 -3.89 11.44 4.42
CA SER A 167 -4.75 10.34 4.91
C SER A 167 -4.61 9.06 4.07
N THR A 168 -4.69 7.88 4.69
CA THR A 168 -4.86 6.60 3.98
C THR A 168 -6.00 6.66 2.94
N LYS A 169 -5.73 6.19 1.72
CA LYS A 169 -6.67 6.16 0.60
C LYS A 169 -7.06 4.73 0.23
N GLU A 170 -8.29 4.55 -0.22
CA GLU A 170 -8.71 3.27 -0.81
C GLU A 170 -8.26 3.18 -2.28
N PHE A 171 -7.56 2.11 -2.62
CA PHE A 171 -7.42 1.68 -4.00
C PHE A 171 -8.71 0.95 -4.44
N ALA A 172 -9.77 1.74 -4.69
CA ALA A 172 -11.08 1.18 -4.97
C ALA A 172 -11.04 0.30 -6.24
N LEU A 173 -11.36 -0.98 -6.07
CA LEU A 173 -11.41 -1.95 -7.14
C LEU A 173 -12.70 -1.79 -7.96
N SER A 174 -12.65 -2.18 -9.23
CA SER A 174 -13.82 -2.24 -10.10
C SER A 174 -13.72 -3.47 -10.99
N ALA A 175 -14.86 -3.94 -11.51
CA ALA A 175 -14.88 -5.05 -12.46
C ALA A 175 -14.02 -4.76 -13.70
N ASN A 176 -14.01 -3.50 -14.18
CA ASN A 176 -13.14 -3.09 -15.28
C ASN A 176 -11.65 -3.23 -14.88
N LEU A 177 -11.26 -2.73 -13.71
CA LEU A 177 -9.87 -2.79 -13.25
C LEU A 177 -9.37 -4.24 -13.08
N LEU A 178 -10.26 -5.15 -12.67
CA LEU A 178 -9.95 -6.58 -12.54
C LEU A 178 -10.00 -7.36 -13.87
N ASN A 179 -10.61 -6.79 -14.93
CA ASN A 179 -10.62 -7.40 -16.26
C ASN A 179 -9.28 -7.19 -16.97
N VAL A 180 -8.30 -8.02 -16.63
CA VAL A 180 -6.90 -7.97 -17.11
C VAL A 180 -6.63 -8.98 -18.24
N ALA A 181 -7.66 -9.54 -18.87
CA ALA A 181 -7.50 -10.54 -19.93
C ALA A 181 -6.71 -10.00 -21.13
N ALA A 182 -6.87 -8.71 -21.44
CA ALA A 182 -6.16 -8.02 -22.53
C ALA A 182 -4.79 -7.45 -22.10
N GLY A 183 -4.39 -7.60 -20.84
CA GLY A 183 -3.15 -7.04 -20.31
C GLY A 183 -3.30 -6.40 -18.92
N PRO A 184 -2.18 -5.98 -18.32
CA PRO A 184 -2.17 -5.33 -17.02
C PRO A 184 -2.89 -3.97 -17.07
N LYS A 185 -3.52 -3.60 -15.95
CA LYS A 185 -4.18 -2.30 -15.76
C LYS A 185 -3.54 -1.54 -14.62
N ASN A 186 -3.34 -0.25 -14.81
CA ASN A 186 -2.79 0.63 -13.78
C ASN A 186 -3.88 1.55 -13.26
N LYS A 187 -3.82 1.88 -11.98
CA LYS A 187 -4.59 2.98 -11.40
C LYS A 187 -3.69 3.77 -10.47
N THR A 188 -3.77 5.09 -10.60
CA THR A 188 -3.00 6.04 -9.81
C THR A 188 -3.90 6.67 -8.77
N LEU A 189 -3.44 6.71 -7.52
CA LEU A 189 -4.01 7.49 -6.44
C LEU A 189 -3.18 8.74 -6.25
N THR A 190 -3.83 9.85 -5.89
CA THR A 190 -3.14 11.05 -5.42
C THR A 190 -3.27 11.13 -3.91
N ILE A 191 -2.14 11.24 -3.24
CA ILE A 191 -2.05 11.43 -1.79
C ILE A 191 -1.47 12.83 -1.57
N VAL A 192 -2.09 13.59 -0.65
CA VAL A 192 -1.75 14.98 -0.33
C VAL A 192 -1.76 15.13 1.18
N GLY A 193 -0.70 15.72 1.72
CA GLY A 193 -0.55 16.07 3.13
C GLY A 193 0.87 16.54 3.40
N ASP A 194 1.04 17.32 4.45
CA ASP A 194 2.33 17.84 4.91
C ASP A 194 3.10 18.67 3.87
N GLY A 195 2.38 19.54 3.14
CA GLY A 195 2.93 20.25 1.97
C GLY A 195 3.07 19.37 0.72
N GLY A 196 3.36 18.08 0.92
CA GLY A 196 3.62 17.09 -0.11
C GLY A 196 2.42 16.64 -0.94
N LYS A 197 2.70 16.28 -2.19
CA LYS A 197 1.73 15.69 -3.12
C LYS A 197 2.38 14.61 -3.96
N TYR A 198 1.81 13.42 -3.88
CA TYR A 198 2.36 12.23 -4.54
C TYR A 198 1.33 11.51 -5.39
N ALA A 199 1.78 11.02 -6.55
CA ALA A 199 1.04 10.12 -7.41
C ALA A 199 1.55 8.69 -7.22
N VAL A 200 0.70 7.83 -6.64
CA VAL A 200 1.02 6.44 -6.29
C VAL A 200 0.30 5.49 -7.25
N THR A 201 1.04 4.74 -8.06
CA THR A 201 0.50 3.87 -9.11
C THR A 201 0.61 2.40 -8.71
N LEU A 202 -0.54 1.74 -8.61
CA LEU A 202 -0.62 0.29 -8.47
C LEU A 202 -1.03 -0.34 -9.81
N GLN A 203 -0.47 -1.52 -10.07
CA GLN A 203 -0.80 -2.35 -11.22
C GLN A 203 -1.59 -3.58 -10.77
N VAL A 204 -2.69 -3.84 -11.46
CA VAL A 204 -3.40 -5.12 -11.46
C VAL A 204 -2.98 -5.89 -12.70
N LYS A 205 -2.47 -7.11 -12.54
CA LYS A 205 -2.11 -7.97 -13.67
C LYS A 205 -2.64 -9.37 -13.47
N LYS A 206 -2.84 -10.08 -14.58
CA LYS A 206 -3.03 -11.53 -14.56
C LYS A 206 -1.79 -12.16 -13.93
N GLY A 207 -1.97 -13.11 -13.02
CA GLY A 207 -0.83 -13.91 -12.55
C GLY A 207 -0.99 -15.37 -12.90
#